data_AF-A0A6B0UGM6-F1
#
_entry.id   AF-A0A6B0UGM6-F1
#
_cell.length_a   1.000
_cell.length_b   1.000
_cell.length_c   1.000
_cell.angle_alpha   90.00
_cell.angle_beta   90.00
_cell.angle_gamma   90.00
#
_symmetry.space_group_name_H-M   'P 1'
#
loop_
_entity.id
_entity.type
_entity.pdbx_description
1 polymer ?
#
loop_
_entity_poly.entity_id
_entity_poly.type
_entity_poly.pdbx_seq_one_letter_code
_entity_poly.pdbx_strand_id
1 'polypeptide(L)'
;QTKNLSDKLEQVQNRCARFVSNIYRFKASVMAIKQQLHWQPLSYRRKNLRLKFSYCLYNDKTCITKENYIRCPFYVSERVDHQYKVATISSCCKSYFVRTALEWNML
;
A
#
# COMPACT_ATOMS: atom_id res chain seq x y z
N GLN A 1 15.76 -5.41 -8.00
CA GLN A 1 15.52 -4.47 -9.13
C GLN A 1 14.34 -3.50 -8.91
N THR A 2 13.33 -3.80 -8.08
CA THR A 2 12.15 -2.92 -7.85
C THR A 2 12.37 -1.65 -7.02
N LYS A 3 13.42 -1.58 -6.18
CA LYS A 3 13.76 -0.36 -5.42
C LYS A 3 14.01 0.82 -6.36
N ASN A 4 14.82 0.59 -7.41
CA ASN A 4 15.22 1.62 -8.37
C ASN A 4 14.04 2.35 -9.05
N LEU A 5 12.97 1.62 -9.44
CA LEU A 5 11.79 2.23 -10.06
C LEU A 5 10.94 3.02 -9.06
N SER A 6 10.81 2.51 -7.83
CA SER A 6 10.05 3.18 -6.78
C SER A 6 10.73 4.48 -6.37
N ASP A 7 12.06 4.46 -6.26
CA ASP A 7 12.87 5.64 -5.95
C ASP A 7 12.79 6.68 -7.08
N LYS A 8 12.81 6.24 -8.35
CA LYS A 8 12.60 7.13 -9.51
C LYS A 8 11.23 7.80 -9.48
N LEU A 9 10.17 7.07 -9.16
CA LEU A 9 8.82 7.65 -9.06
C LEU A 9 8.69 8.61 -7.87
N GLU A 10 9.30 8.29 -6.73
CA GLU A 10 9.35 9.21 -5.58
C GLU A 10 10.15 10.47 -5.92
N GLN A 11 11.22 10.36 -6.72
CA GLN A 11 11.95 11.53 -7.23
C GLN A 11 11.09 12.43 -8.12
N VAL A 12 10.22 11.87 -8.95
CA VAL A 12 9.26 12.67 -9.73
C VAL A 12 8.33 13.43 -8.77
N GLN A 13 7.74 12.76 -7.78
CA GLN A 13 6.90 13.42 -6.77
C GLN A 13 7.67 14.51 -6.00
N ASN A 14 8.93 14.27 -5.65
CA ASN A 14 9.81 15.25 -5.00
C ASN A 14 10.00 16.52 -5.85
N ARG A 15 10.22 16.35 -7.17
CA ARG A 15 10.38 17.48 -8.10
C ARG A 15 9.08 18.26 -8.23
N CYS A 16 7.94 17.59 -8.34
CA CYS A 16 6.63 18.24 -8.35
C CYS A 16 6.39 19.04 -7.06
N ALA A 17 6.74 18.50 -5.88
CA ALA A 17 6.53 19.19 -4.61
C ALA A 17 7.34 20.50 -4.53
N ARG A 18 8.60 20.46 -4.98
CA ARG A 18 9.46 21.66 -5.08
C ARG A 18 8.92 22.66 -6.09
N PHE A 19 8.41 22.19 -7.23
CA PHE A 19 7.83 23.05 -8.25
C PHE A 19 6.57 23.79 -7.73
N VAL A 20 5.63 23.05 -7.14
CA VAL A 20 4.38 23.63 -6.62
C VAL A 20 4.63 24.61 -5.46
N SER A 21 5.60 24.31 -4.60
CA SER A 21 5.97 25.19 -3.47
C SER A 21 6.92 26.34 -3.85
N ASN A 22 7.48 26.33 -5.06
CA ASN A 22 8.56 27.22 -5.50
C ASN A 22 9.82 27.18 -4.57
N ILE A 23 10.09 26.04 -3.91
CA ILE A 23 11.21 25.87 -2.98
C ILE A 23 12.29 24.96 -3.57
N TYR A 24 13.34 25.59 -4.10
CA TYR A 24 14.48 24.90 -4.74
C TYR A 24 15.75 24.85 -3.89
N ARG A 25 15.72 25.40 -2.67
CA ARG A 25 16.88 25.44 -1.77
C ARG A 25 17.35 24.02 -1.44
N PHE A 26 18.67 23.79 -1.48
CA PHE A 26 19.28 22.50 -1.18
C PHE A 26 19.02 22.04 0.27
N LYS A 27 19.11 22.97 1.24
CA LYS A 27 18.84 22.69 2.66
C LYS A 27 17.36 22.45 2.98
N ALA A 28 16.44 22.69 2.04
CA ALA A 28 15.02 22.46 2.27
C ALA A 28 14.71 20.96 2.24
N SER A 29 14.14 20.46 3.34
CA SER A 29 13.68 19.08 3.47
C SER A 29 12.46 18.86 2.57
N VAL A 30 12.58 17.93 1.62
CA VAL A 30 11.47 17.60 0.71
C VAL A 30 10.30 16.95 1.46
N MET A 31 10.57 16.24 2.57
CA MET A 31 9.52 15.69 3.42
C MET A 31 8.68 16.79 4.06
N ALA A 32 9.33 17.86 4.55
CA ALA A 32 8.62 19.00 5.13
C ALA A 32 7.76 19.72 4.08
N ILE A 33 8.28 19.91 2.86
CA ILE A 33 7.52 20.49 1.74
C ILE A 33 6.28 19.64 1.42
N LYS A 34 6.42 18.31 1.35
CA LYS A 34 5.26 17.43 1.15
C LYS A 34 4.26 17.49 2.29
N GLN A 35 4.72 17.57 3.53
CA GLN A 35 3.84 17.71 4.69
C GLN A 35 3.05 19.02 4.63
N GLN A 36 3.70 20.14 4.26
CA GLN A 36 3.04 21.43 4.04
C GLN A 36 1.98 21.34 2.93
N LEU A 37 2.24 20.57 1.88
CA LEU A 37 1.29 20.32 0.79
C LEU A 37 0.26 19.22 1.11
N HIS A 38 0.32 18.60 2.29
CA HIS A 38 -0.44 17.41 2.67
C HIS A 38 -0.27 16.22 1.69
N TRP A 39 0.87 16.12 1.03
CA TRP A 39 1.19 15.03 0.10
C TRP A 39 1.74 13.83 0.83
N GLN A 40 1.04 12.71 0.72
CA GLN A 40 1.48 11.43 1.27
C GLN A 40 2.66 10.85 0.47
N PRO A 41 3.62 10.16 1.13
CA PRO A 41 4.69 9.43 0.44
C PRO A 41 4.15 8.36 -0.52
N LEU A 42 4.90 8.03 -1.59
CA LEU A 42 4.48 7.02 -2.55
C LEU A 42 4.25 5.65 -1.90
N SER A 43 5.05 5.31 -0.88
CA SER A 43 4.91 4.07 -0.11
C SER A 43 3.53 3.95 0.54
N TYR A 44 3.07 5.03 1.18
CA TYR A 44 1.76 5.08 1.84
C TYR A 44 0.63 5.06 0.81
N ARG A 45 0.75 5.83 -0.27
CA ARG A 45 -0.23 5.81 -1.37
C ARG A 45 -0.37 4.41 -1.97
N ARG A 46 0.75 3.72 -2.24
CA ARG A 46 0.74 2.34 -2.75
C ARG A 46 0.13 1.38 -1.74
N LYS A 47 0.46 1.50 -0.45
CA LYS A 47 -0.17 0.71 0.61
C LYS A 47 -1.69 0.83 0.55
N ASN A 48 -2.20 2.05 0.55
CA ASN A 48 -3.64 2.32 0.53
C ASN A 48 -4.31 1.81 -0.75
N LEU A 49 -3.67 1.96 -1.91
CA LEU A 49 -4.21 1.45 -3.17
C LEU A 49 -4.31 -0.07 -3.18
N ARG A 50 -3.32 -0.78 -2.63
CA ARG A 50 -3.41 -2.25 -2.50
C ARG A 50 -4.53 -2.66 -1.55
N LEU A 51 -4.63 -2.04 -0.37
CA LEU A 51 -5.70 -2.34 0.58
C LEU A 51 -7.08 -2.06 -0.03
N LYS A 52 -7.22 -0.94 -0.75
CA LYS A 52 -8.45 -0.60 -1.49
C LYS A 52 -8.78 -1.65 -2.55
N PHE A 53 -7.80 -2.08 -3.34
CA PHE A 53 -8.00 -3.12 -4.34
C PHE A 53 -8.39 -4.46 -3.68
N SER A 54 -7.72 -4.85 -2.59
CA SER A 54 -8.07 -6.06 -1.84
C SER A 54 -9.47 -5.99 -1.24
N TYR A 55 -9.90 -4.83 -0.74
CA TYR A 55 -11.28 -4.60 -0.34
C TYR A 55 -12.24 -4.79 -1.52
N CYS A 56 -11.95 -4.19 -2.68
CA CYS A 56 -12.78 -4.36 -3.88
C CYS A 56 -12.85 -5.83 -4.31
N LEU A 57 -11.73 -6.55 -4.28
CA LEU A 57 -11.66 -7.98 -4.60
C LEU A 57 -12.46 -8.82 -3.61
N TYR A 58 -12.37 -8.53 -2.31
CA TYR A 58 -13.09 -9.27 -1.27
C TYR A 58 -14.61 -9.10 -1.37
N ASN A 59 -15.07 -7.92 -1.79
CA ASN A 59 -16.49 -7.58 -1.91
C ASN A 59 -17.04 -7.80 -3.33
N ASP A 60 -16.36 -8.58 -4.18
CA ASP A 60 -16.78 -8.87 -5.56
C ASP A 60 -17.04 -7.60 -6.42
N LYS A 61 -16.35 -6.50 -6.09
CA LYS A 61 -16.42 -5.22 -6.83
C LYS A 61 -15.44 -5.18 -8.02
N THR A 62 -14.78 -6.30 -8.32
CA THR A 62 -13.86 -6.47 -9.45
C THR A 62 -14.36 -7.61 -10.34
N CYS A 63 -13.97 -7.62 -11.61
CA CYS A 63 -14.31 -8.71 -12.54
C CYS A 63 -13.47 -9.99 -12.31
N ILE A 64 -12.87 -10.14 -11.12
CA ILE A 64 -11.93 -11.20 -10.79
C ILE A 64 -12.60 -12.11 -9.76
N THR A 65 -12.66 -13.41 -10.04
CA THR A 65 -13.20 -14.43 -9.12
C THR A 65 -12.38 -14.48 -7.84
N LYS A 66 -12.94 -14.05 -6.70
CA LYS A 66 -12.22 -13.94 -5.43
C LYS A 66 -11.72 -15.30 -4.92
N GLU A 67 -12.44 -16.38 -5.19
CA GLU A 67 -12.17 -17.73 -4.70
C GLU A 67 -10.81 -18.26 -5.19
N ASN A 68 -10.33 -17.76 -6.33
CA ASN A 68 -9.04 -18.12 -6.89
C ASN A 68 -7.86 -17.49 -6.13
N TYR A 69 -8.09 -16.40 -5.38
CA TYR A 69 -7.03 -15.56 -4.82
C TYR A 69 -7.13 -15.36 -3.30
N ILE A 70 -8.34 -15.38 -2.74
CA ILE A 70 -8.61 -15.18 -1.33
C ILE A 70 -9.11 -16.52 -0.76
N ARG A 71 -8.42 -17.01 0.27
CA ARG A 71 -8.81 -18.23 0.98
C ARG A 71 -9.32 -17.89 2.37
N CYS A 72 -10.30 -18.65 2.83
CA CYS A 72 -10.80 -18.57 4.20
C CYS A 72 -9.68 -18.94 5.19
N PRO A 73 -9.47 -18.16 6.28
CA PRO A 73 -8.51 -18.52 7.32
C PRO A 73 -8.94 -19.83 8.01
N PHE A 74 -7.96 -20.65 8.38
CA PHE A 74 -8.23 -21.87 9.15
C PHE A 74 -8.73 -21.57 10.57
N TYR A 75 -8.28 -20.44 11.13
CA TYR A 75 -8.64 -20.00 12.47
C TYR A 75 -8.70 -18.47 12.55
N VAL A 76 -9.72 -17.97 13.25
CA VAL A 76 -9.92 -16.55 13.57
C VAL A 76 -10.08 -16.44 15.09
N SER A 77 -9.17 -15.71 15.74
CA SER A 77 -9.25 -15.42 17.16
C SER A 77 -10.16 -14.22 17.39
N GLU A 78 -11.28 -14.40 18.10
CA GLU A 78 -12.20 -13.29 18.41
C GLU A 78 -11.54 -12.15 19.22
N ARG A 79 -10.41 -12.42 19.90
CA ARG A 79 -9.72 -11.44 20.75
C ARG A 79 -8.68 -10.61 20.01
N VAL A 80 -8.11 -11.15 18.93
CA VAL A 80 -6.93 -10.56 18.26
C VAL A 80 -7.20 -10.28 16.78
N ASP A 81 -8.09 -11.06 16.16
CA ASP A 81 -8.39 -10.97 14.75
C ASP A 81 -9.75 -10.31 14.52
N HIS A 82 -9.85 -9.59 13.41
CA HIS A 82 -11.13 -9.08 12.93
C HIS A 82 -11.87 -10.13 12.08
N GLN A 83 -13.19 -9.95 11.97
CA GLN A 83 -14.13 -10.85 11.27
C GLN A 83 -13.77 -11.08 9.79
N TYR A 84 -13.17 -10.08 9.13
CA TYR A 84 -12.78 -10.13 7.72
C TYR A 84 -11.39 -10.71 7.46
N LYS A 85 -10.80 -11.43 8.41
CA LYS A 85 -9.45 -11.99 8.28
C LYS A 85 -9.35 -12.89 7.04
N VAL A 86 -8.23 -12.81 6.34
CA VAL A 86 -7.93 -13.66 5.18
C VAL A 86 -6.78 -14.61 5.48
N ALA A 87 -6.77 -15.79 4.86
CA ALA A 87 -5.66 -16.73 5.00
C ALA A 87 -4.37 -16.14 4.42
N THR A 88 -3.27 -16.26 5.17
CA THR A 88 -1.94 -15.92 4.67
C THR A 88 -1.38 -17.11 3.92
N ILE A 89 -1.00 -16.91 2.65
CA ILE A 89 -0.33 -17.94 1.85
C ILE A 89 1.18 -17.81 2.13
N SER A 90 1.86 -18.91 2.41
CA SER A 90 3.32 -18.91 2.66
C SER A 90 4.17 -18.81 1.39
N SER A 91 3.57 -18.84 0.21
CA SER A 91 4.30 -18.81 -1.06
C SER A 91 4.77 -17.41 -1.42
N CYS A 92 6.07 -17.25 -1.68
CA CYS A 92 6.74 -16.02 -2.11
C CYS A 92 6.31 -14.75 -1.34
N CYS A 93 7.02 -14.46 -0.24
CA CYS A 93 6.77 -13.35 0.69
C CYS A 93 6.74 -11.95 0.05
N LYS A 94 7.15 -11.80 -1.21
CA LYS A 94 7.17 -10.53 -1.94
C LYS A 94 6.00 -10.34 -2.91
N SER A 95 5.11 -11.33 -3.03
CA SER A 95 3.92 -11.23 -3.88
C SER A 95 2.93 -10.19 -3.36
N TYR A 96 2.06 -9.70 -4.26
CA TYR A 96 0.99 -8.78 -3.92
C TYR A 96 0.10 -9.33 -2.78
N PHE A 97 -0.33 -10.59 -2.92
CA PHE A 97 -1.32 -11.20 -2.03
C PHE A 97 -0.77 -11.41 -0.62
N VAL A 98 0.46 -11.93 -0.48
CA VAL A 98 1.03 -12.19 0.84
C VAL A 98 1.23 -10.90 1.64
N ARG A 99 1.80 -9.87 1.00
CA ARG A 99 2.02 -8.58 1.66
C ARG A 99 0.71 -7.90 2.04
N THR A 100 -0.28 -7.95 1.15
CA THR A 100 -1.56 -7.28 1.39
C THR A 100 -2.41 -8.03 2.41
N ALA A 101 -2.37 -9.37 2.44
CA ALA A 101 -3.03 -10.17 3.47
C ALA A 101 -2.48 -9.90 4.87
N LEU A 102 -1.16 -9.77 5.02
CA LEU A 102 -0.54 -9.41 6.30
C LEU A 102 -0.97 -8.02 6.76
N GLU A 103 -0.91 -7.02 5.88
CA GLU A 103 -1.32 -5.67 6.22
C GLU A 103 -2.83 -5.55 6.49
N TRP A 104 -3.66 -6.32 5.77
CA TRP A 104 -5.10 -6.39 5.97
C TRP A 104 -5.44 -6.97 7.33
N ASN A 105 -4.85 -8.12 7.68
CA ASN A 105 -5.08 -8.79 8.96
C ASN A 105 -4.58 -8.01 10.19
N MET A 106 -3.78 -6.96 9.98
CA MET A 106 -3.27 -6.05 11.01
C MET A 106 -4.07 -4.74 11.11
N LEU A 107 -5.14 -4.57 10.33
CA LEU A 107 -6.06 -3.43 10.45
C LEU A 107 -7.01 -3.61 11.63
#